data_AF-A0A0L7LPI1-F1
#
_entry.id   AF-A0A0L7LPI1-F1
#
_cell.length_a   1.000
_cell.length_b   1.000
_cell.length_c   1.000
_cell.angle_alpha   90.00
_cell.angle_beta   90.00
_cell.angle_gamma   90.00
#
_symmetry.space_group_name_H-M   'P 1'
#
loop_
_entity.id
_entity.type
_entity.pdbx_description
1 polymer ?
#
loop_
_entity_poly.entity_id
_entity_poly.type
_entity_poly.pdbx_seq_one_letter_code
_entity_poly.pdbx_strand_id
1 'polypeptide(L)'
;MPALSELDDFDLCLKKPDAVYCIVDMVLLEDETPLYQFIKNFSSLSYTNYMHSKLHRGVCASKACGLNLTHANASDATAAALQHCFNQSIHQGLPVDALDFTIGALLLLLLLVNLGCSAFYFFWPGENGKDNRFMMAFCVQKNWKALKHGGSAEGGLFKCFQALSLLFNARVIVQIFFVMGGFLMAYKMLVYAESHQFSLKTVPMALVNRWLRLMPAVLVIMGLAMTWVPHLGSGPMWDAVVKRERDLCRTNWWQLVILMPNLFPFEHLCMPQA
;
A
#
# COMPACT_ATOMS: atom_id res chain seq x y z
N MET A 1 -7.88 13.62 14.97
CA MET A 1 -8.96 12.93 15.71
C MET A 1 -8.45 11.55 16.10
N PRO A 2 -8.66 11.06 17.34
CA PRO A 2 -8.17 9.74 17.72
C PRO A 2 -8.86 8.63 16.94
N ALA A 3 -8.11 7.57 16.60
CA ALA A 3 -8.65 6.40 15.93
C ALA A 3 -9.69 5.71 16.84
N LEU A 4 -10.89 5.50 16.30
CA LEU A 4 -12.02 4.95 17.05
C LEU A 4 -11.73 3.54 17.56
N SER A 5 -11.13 2.72 16.70
CA SER A 5 -10.73 1.35 17.00
C SER A 5 -9.38 1.02 16.40
N GLU A 6 -8.52 0.41 17.19
CA GLU A 6 -7.18 -0.07 16.79
C GLU A 6 -6.95 -1.41 17.48
N LEU A 7 -6.72 -2.45 16.70
CA LEU A 7 -6.59 -3.82 17.19
C LEU A 7 -5.27 -4.41 16.70
N ASP A 8 -4.49 -4.94 17.64
CA ASP A 8 -3.36 -5.81 17.36
C ASP A 8 -3.85 -7.12 16.71
N ASP A 9 -2.98 -7.74 15.92
CA ASP A 9 -3.26 -9.03 15.27
C ASP A 9 -3.39 -10.14 16.33
N PHE A 10 -4.63 -10.58 16.53
CA PHE A 10 -5.02 -11.58 17.52
C PHE A 10 -4.36 -12.93 17.28
N ASP A 11 -4.36 -13.41 16.03
CA ASP A 11 -3.84 -14.73 15.65
C ASP A 11 -2.32 -14.78 15.88
N LEU A 12 -1.63 -13.69 15.52
CA LEU A 12 -0.18 -13.59 15.72
C LEU A 12 0.20 -13.54 17.21
N CYS A 13 -0.64 -12.91 18.04
CA CYS A 13 -0.44 -12.86 19.48
C CYS A 13 -0.59 -14.25 20.12
N LEU A 14 -1.70 -14.95 19.82
CA LEU A 14 -2.02 -16.25 20.42
C LEU A 14 -1.22 -17.43 19.86
N LYS A 15 -0.38 -17.21 18.84
CA LYS A 15 0.60 -18.20 18.41
C LYS A 15 1.57 -18.61 19.54
N LYS A 16 1.75 -17.76 20.56
CA LYS A 16 2.50 -18.09 21.77
C LYS A 16 1.55 -18.64 22.85
N PRO A 17 1.85 -19.80 23.46
CA PRO A 17 0.93 -20.46 24.39
C PRO A 17 0.66 -19.68 25.68
N ASP A 18 1.59 -18.81 26.11
CA ASP A 18 1.47 -17.99 27.32
C ASP A 18 1.03 -16.54 27.05
N ALA A 19 0.64 -16.22 25.81
CA ALA A 19 0.23 -14.87 25.45
C ALA A 19 -1.22 -14.57 25.86
N VAL A 20 -1.45 -13.35 26.33
CA VAL A 20 -2.78 -12.82 26.67
C VAL A 20 -3.12 -11.69 25.72
N TYR A 21 -4.31 -11.76 25.12
CA TYR A 21 -4.89 -10.70 24.30
C TYR A 21 -6.06 -10.05 25.05
N CYS A 22 -6.06 -8.72 25.14
CA CYS A 22 -7.09 -7.97 25.86
C CYS A 22 -7.82 -7.04 24.91
N ILE A 23 -9.16 -7.07 24.98
CA ILE A 23 -10.03 -6.08 24.34
C ILE A 23 -10.49 -5.11 25.42
N VAL A 24 -10.24 -3.83 25.22
CA VAL A 24 -10.50 -2.79 26.22
C VAL A 24 -11.28 -1.64 25.58
N ASP A 25 -12.40 -1.29 26.21
CA ASP A 25 -13.12 -0.07 25.93
C ASP A 25 -12.64 1.03 26.88
N MET A 26 -12.15 2.11 26.31
CA MET A 26 -11.62 3.26 27.05
C MET A 26 -12.50 4.48 26.80
N VAL A 27 -12.66 5.30 27.83
CA VAL A 27 -13.33 6.60 27.73
C VAL A 27 -12.30 7.68 27.99
N LEU A 28 -12.25 8.69 27.13
CA LEU A 28 -11.37 9.84 27.33
C LEU A 28 -11.76 10.58 28.62
N LEU A 29 -10.77 10.87 29.46
CA LEU A 29 -10.95 11.70 30.65
C LEU A 29 -11.48 13.07 30.25
N GLU A 30 -12.51 13.56 30.94
CA GLU A 30 -13.02 14.91 30.69
C GLU A 30 -11.97 15.94 31.11
N ASP A 31 -11.59 16.82 30.18
CA ASP A 31 -10.57 17.86 30.39
C ASP A 31 -11.02 19.18 29.76
N GLU A 32 -10.54 20.31 30.26
CA GLU A 32 -10.91 21.65 29.78
C GLU A 32 -10.16 22.06 28.50
N THR A 33 -9.33 21.17 27.95
CA THR A 33 -8.55 21.46 26.75
C THR A 33 -9.45 21.73 25.52
N PRO A 34 -9.04 22.68 24.64
CA PRO A 34 -9.80 23.00 23.43
C PRO A 34 -9.95 21.79 22.49
N LEU A 35 -8.99 20.85 22.53
CA LEU A 35 -9.05 19.60 21.77
C LEU A 35 -10.16 18.68 22.28
N TYR A 36 -10.30 18.50 23.60
CA TYR A 36 -11.35 17.65 24.17
C TYR A 36 -12.75 18.24 23.88
N GLN A 37 -12.91 19.56 24.02
CA GLN A 37 -14.17 20.24 23.67
C GLN A 37 -14.51 20.06 22.19
N PHE A 38 -13.53 20.18 21.30
CA PHE A 38 -13.72 19.90 19.87
C PHE A 38 -14.18 18.46 19.63
N ILE A 39 -13.53 17.47 20.25
CA ILE A 39 -13.90 16.05 20.11
C ILE A 39 -15.32 15.80 20.63
N LYS A 40 -15.68 16.37 21.78
CA LYS A 40 -17.00 16.24 22.40
C LYS A 40 -18.09 16.88 21.54
N ASN A 41 -17.84 18.08 21.00
CA ASN A 41 -18.78 18.76 20.10
C ASN A 41 -18.96 17.99 18.78
N PHE A 42 -17.86 17.55 18.16
CA PHE A 42 -17.93 16.75 16.94
C PHE A 42 -18.68 15.43 17.15
N SER A 43 -18.42 14.75 18.27
CA SER A 43 -19.05 13.46 18.62
C SER A 43 -20.50 13.60 19.07
N SER A 44 -21.00 14.81 19.33
CA SER A 44 -22.39 15.04 19.75
C SER A 44 -23.41 14.75 18.64
N LEU A 45 -22.99 14.87 17.37
CA LEU A 45 -23.81 14.60 16.19
C LEU A 45 -23.79 13.11 15.84
N SER A 46 -24.46 12.28 16.63
CA SER A 46 -24.44 10.81 16.51
C SER A 46 -24.99 10.26 15.18
N TYR A 47 -25.74 11.05 14.42
CA TYR A 47 -26.32 10.64 13.14
C TYR A 47 -25.33 10.73 11.96
N THR A 48 -24.29 11.56 12.08
CA THR A 48 -23.22 11.70 11.05
C THR A 48 -21.86 11.26 11.54
N ASN A 49 -21.62 11.38 12.85
CA ASN A 49 -20.30 11.22 13.43
C ASN A 49 -20.29 10.09 14.46
N TYR A 50 -19.21 9.31 14.44
CA TYR A 50 -18.95 8.29 15.45
C TYR A 50 -18.57 8.96 16.80
N MET A 51 -18.78 8.24 17.90
CA MET A 51 -18.42 8.73 19.23
C MET A 51 -16.92 8.57 19.49
N HIS A 52 -16.12 9.59 19.18
CA HIS A 52 -14.67 9.57 19.38
C HIS A 52 -14.23 9.79 20.84
N SER A 53 -15.18 9.90 21.78
CA SER A 53 -14.93 9.89 23.22
C SER A 53 -14.76 8.47 23.78
N LYS A 54 -15.28 7.46 23.08
CA LYS A 54 -15.12 6.04 23.41
C LYS A 54 -14.18 5.40 22.40
N LEU A 55 -13.12 4.80 22.91
CA LEU A 55 -12.07 4.20 22.11
C LEU A 55 -12.07 2.70 22.36
N HIS A 56 -12.13 1.92 21.29
CA HIS A 56 -12.02 0.47 21.35
C HIS A 56 -10.57 0.06 21.05
N ARG A 57 -9.94 -0.77 21.88
CA ARG A 57 -8.58 -1.26 21.61
C ARG A 57 -8.49 -2.76 21.80
N GLY A 58 -7.81 -3.43 20.87
CA GLY A 58 -7.35 -4.81 21.05
C GLY A 58 -5.84 -4.80 21.16
N VAL A 59 -5.29 -5.32 22.26
CA VAL A 59 -3.83 -5.34 22.46
C VAL A 59 -3.33 -6.72 22.82
N CYS A 60 -2.17 -7.08 22.26
CA CYS A 60 -1.40 -8.22 22.71
C CYS A 60 -0.68 -7.87 24.02
N ALA A 61 -1.39 -8.01 25.13
CA ALA A 61 -1.01 -7.61 26.47
C ALA A 61 0.35 -8.18 26.92
N SER A 62 0.68 -9.41 26.47
CA SER A 62 1.96 -10.07 26.73
C SER A 62 3.15 -9.39 26.06
N LYS A 63 2.98 -8.86 24.85
CA LYS A 63 4.03 -8.16 24.10
C LYS A 63 4.14 -6.69 24.49
N ALA A 64 3.00 -6.01 24.63
CA ALA A 64 2.94 -4.57 24.83
C ALA A 64 3.12 -4.16 26.30
N CYS A 65 2.57 -4.95 27.23
CA CYS A 65 2.48 -4.59 28.65
C CYS A 65 3.13 -5.62 29.59
N GLY A 66 3.75 -6.68 29.06
CA GLY A 66 4.40 -7.73 29.85
C GLY A 66 3.44 -8.58 30.69
N LEU A 67 2.16 -8.64 30.31
CA LEU A 67 1.11 -9.36 31.04
C LEU A 67 1.17 -10.86 30.73
N ASN A 68 1.03 -11.69 31.76
CA ASN A 68 1.04 -13.15 31.65
C ASN A 68 -0.36 -13.75 31.91
N LEU A 69 -0.51 -15.07 31.79
CA LEU A 69 -1.75 -15.82 32.02
C LEU A 69 -2.46 -15.52 33.35
N THR A 70 -1.75 -15.07 34.38
CA THR A 70 -2.34 -14.63 35.67
C THR A 70 -3.28 -13.43 35.52
N HIS A 71 -3.16 -12.69 34.42
CA HIS A 71 -3.94 -11.50 34.09
C HIS A 71 -5.01 -11.79 33.02
N ALA A 72 -5.27 -13.05 32.70
CA ALA A 72 -6.30 -13.44 31.74
C ALA A 72 -7.72 -13.11 32.24
N ASN A 73 -7.93 -13.04 33.55
CA ASN A 73 -9.21 -12.67 34.15
C ASN A 73 -9.33 -11.14 34.28
N ALA A 74 -10.51 -10.61 33.96
CA ALA A 74 -10.86 -9.22 34.22
C ALA A 74 -10.94 -8.97 35.75
N SER A 75 -9.88 -8.39 36.31
CA SER A 75 -9.78 -8.03 37.73
C SER A 75 -9.27 -6.59 37.84
N ASP A 76 -9.50 -5.94 38.97
CA ASP A 76 -9.09 -4.53 39.14
C ASP A 76 -7.58 -4.32 38.98
N ALA A 77 -6.78 -5.33 39.31
CA ALA A 77 -5.34 -5.34 39.08
C ALA A 77 -4.98 -5.34 37.59
N THR A 78 -5.72 -6.10 36.76
CA THR A 78 -5.48 -6.14 35.31
C THR A 78 -5.93 -4.85 34.64
N ALA A 79 -7.03 -4.27 35.09
CA ALA A 79 -7.51 -2.96 34.63
C ALA A 79 -6.50 -1.84 34.94
N ALA A 80 -5.95 -1.80 36.16
CA ALA A 80 -4.95 -0.80 36.55
C ALA A 80 -3.64 -0.93 35.75
N ALA A 81 -3.17 -2.17 35.53
CA ALA A 81 -1.98 -2.44 34.73
C ALA A 81 -2.17 -2.03 33.25
N LEU A 82 -3.33 -2.36 32.67
CA LEU A 82 -3.69 -1.94 31.31
C LEU A 82 -3.80 -0.41 31.21
N GLN A 83 -4.43 0.26 32.18
CA GLN A 83 -4.55 1.72 32.18
C GLN A 83 -3.19 2.40 32.16
N HIS A 84 -2.24 1.95 32.97
CA HIS A 84 -0.88 2.51 32.98
C HIS A 84 -0.17 2.30 31.64
N CYS A 85 -0.26 1.08 31.09
CA CYS A 85 0.33 0.73 29.81
C CYS A 85 -0.25 1.57 28.65
N PHE A 86 -1.58 1.72 28.60
CA PHE A 86 -2.26 2.49 27.56
C PHE A 86 -1.94 3.98 27.65
N ASN A 87 -1.88 4.56 28.84
CA ASN A 87 -1.53 5.98 28.98
C ASN A 87 -0.14 6.27 28.40
N GLN A 88 0.78 5.31 28.48
CA GLN A 88 2.11 5.42 27.87
C GLN A 88 2.10 5.18 26.35
N SER A 89 1.25 4.29 25.84
CA SER A 89 1.23 3.88 24.43
C SER A 89 0.28 4.68 23.53
N ILE A 90 -0.73 5.38 24.08
CA ILE A 90 -1.75 6.14 23.32
C ILE A 90 -1.15 7.19 22.37
N HIS A 91 0.03 7.72 22.69
CA HIS A 91 0.72 8.70 21.86
C HIS A 91 1.63 8.09 20.77
N GLN A 92 1.86 6.78 20.81
CA GLN A 92 2.71 6.11 19.83
C GLN A 92 1.88 5.75 18.59
N GLY A 93 1.72 6.73 17.69
CA GLY A 93 1.31 6.45 16.32
C GLY A 93 2.34 5.59 15.59
N LEU A 94 1.97 5.05 14.42
CA LEU A 94 2.88 4.27 13.59
C LEU A 94 4.13 5.14 13.28
N PRO A 95 5.35 4.71 13.67
CA PRO A 95 6.55 5.52 13.48
C PRO A 95 6.84 5.65 11.99
N VAL A 96 7.20 6.87 11.57
CA VAL A 96 7.68 7.15 10.22
C VAL A 96 9.15 6.76 10.16
N ASP A 97 9.50 5.82 9.30
CA ASP A 97 10.87 5.31 9.19
C ASP A 97 11.65 6.01 8.06
N ALA A 98 12.96 5.76 8.00
CA ALA A 98 13.80 6.24 6.90
C ALA A 98 13.30 5.76 5.51
N LEU A 99 12.64 4.59 5.45
CA LEU A 99 12.06 4.07 4.21
C LEU A 99 10.93 4.99 3.70
N ASP A 100 10.10 5.52 4.60
CA ASP A 100 9.00 6.43 4.24
C ASP A 100 9.52 7.74 3.64
N PHE A 101 10.60 8.28 4.23
CA PHE A 101 11.29 9.47 3.71
C PHE A 101 11.96 9.21 2.37
N THR A 102 12.63 8.07 2.19
CA THR A 102 13.32 7.75 0.92
C THR A 102 12.32 7.58 -0.23
N ILE A 103 11.21 6.86 -0.01
CA ILE A 103 10.14 6.72 -1.00
C ILE A 103 9.48 8.07 -1.29
N GLY A 104 9.22 8.86 -0.25
CA GLY A 104 8.69 10.22 -0.40
C GLY A 104 9.58 11.12 -1.25
N ALA A 105 10.89 11.11 -1.01
CA ALA A 105 11.86 11.88 -1.79
C ALA A 105 11.92 11.41 -3.25
N LEU A 106 11.87 10.10 -3.49
CA LEU A 106 11.88 9.53 -4.85
C LEU A 106 10.62 9.91 -5.63
N LEU A 107 9.45 9.85 -5.00
CA LEU A 107 8.18 10.26 -5.61
C LEU A 107 8.14 11.76 -5.88
N LEU A 108 8.65 12.58 -4.95
CA LEU A 108 8.76 14.02 -5.14
C LEU A 108 9.70 14.36 -6.31
N LEU A 109 10.85 13.69 -6.42
CA LEU A 109 11.76 13.85 -7.55
C LEU A 109 11.07 13.47 -8.87
N LEU A 110 10.37 12.34 -8.92
CA LEU A 110 9.61 11.94 -10.10
C LEU A 110 8.54 12.98 -10.47
N LEU A 111 7.83 13.53 -9.48
CA LEU A 111 6.82 14.56 -9.71
C LEU A 111 7.46 15.84 -10.27
N LEU A 112 8.58 16.28 -9.70
CA LEU A 112 9.33 17.45 -10.18
C LEU A 112 9.87 17.25 -11.60
N VAL A 113 10.37 16.07 -11.94
CA VAL A 113 10.81 15.74 -13.31
C VAL A 113 9.63 15.81 -14.28
N ASN A 114 8.49 15.19 -13.94
CA ASN A 114 7.30 15.23 -14.78
C ASN A 114 6.76 16.66 -14.94
N LEU A 115 6.74 17.45 -13.88
CA LEU A 115 6.29 18.85 -13.90
C LEU A 115 7.25 19.71 -14.71
N GLY A 116 8.57 19.55 -14.53
CA GLY A 116 9.60 20.27 -15.27
C GLY A 116 9.59 19.97 -16.76
N CYS A 117 9.52 18.69 -17.15
CA CYS A 117 9.39 18.30 -18.56
C CYS A 117 8.09 18.82 -19.19
N SER A 118 6.99 18.82 -18.42
CA SER A 118 5.70 19.33 -18.90
C SER A 118 5.70 20.86 -19.05
N ALA A 119 6.30 21.59 -18.10
CA ALA A 119 6.44 23.04 -18.16
C ALA A 119 7.34 23.47 -19.32
N PHE A 120 8.49 22.80 -19.50
CA PHE A 120 9.39 23.05 -20.63
C PHE A 120 8.67 22.86 -21.97
N TYR A 121 7.91 21.77 -22.12
CA TYR A 121 7.13 21.52 -23.35
C TYR A 121 6.04 22.57 -23.59
N PHE A 122 5.41 23.08 -22.53
CA PHE A 122 4.36 24.09 -22.64
C PHE A 122 4.91 25.46 -23.04
N PHE A 123 6.04 25.89 -22.46
CA PHE A 123 6.64 27.19 -22.75
C PHE A 123 7.49 27.19 -24.02
N TRP A 124 8.12 26.07 -24.36
CA TRP A 124 8.98 25.92 -25.52
C TRP A 124 8.53 24.75 -26.39
N PRO A 125 7.38 24.88 -27.09
CA PRO A 125 6.92 23.85 -28.00
C PRO A 125 7.93 23.71 -29.14
N GLY A 126 8.52 22.52 -29.30
CA GLY A 126 9.47 22.25 -30.37
C GLY A 126 8.80 22.29 -31.74
N GLU A 127 9.44 22.96 -32.71
CA GLU A 127 9.04 22.86 -34.11
C GLU A 127 9.29 21.45 -34.64
N ASN A 128 8.22 20.84 -35.17
CA ASN A 128 8.18 19.65 -36.03
C ASN A 128 9.37 18.69 -35.95
N GLY A 129 9.44 17.91 -34.86
CA GLY A 129 10.12 16.61 -34.84
C GLY A 129 11.53 16.55 -34.25
N LYS A 130 12.06 17.65 -33.69
CA LYS A 130 13.39 17.67 -33.02
C LYS A 130 13.34 17.64 -31.49
N ASP A 131 12.26 17.12 -30.89
CA ASP A 131 12.16 16.99 -29.44
C ASP A 131 12.93 15.78 -28.91
N ASN A 132 13.66 15.97 -27.81
CA ASN A 132 14.39 14.89 -27.14
C ASN A 132 13.43 13.78 -26.66
N ARG A 133 13.67 12.54 -27.12
CA ARG A 133 12.82 11.37 -26.83
C ARG A 133 12.59 11.15 -25.32
N PHE A 134 13.63 11.35 -24.50
CA PHE A 134 13.55 11.20 -23.05
C PHE A 134 12.60 12.23 -22.42
N MET A 135 12.68 13.49 -22.87
CA MET A 135 11.83 14.56 -22.35
C MET A 135 10.36 14.32 -22.69
N MET A 136 10.10 13.76 -23.88
CA MET A 136 8.75 13.39 -24.32
C MET A 136 8.16 12.21 -23.54
N ALA A 137 9.00 11.32 -22.99
CA ALA A 137 8.54 10.19 -22.19
C ALA A 137 7.96 10.61 -20.83
N PHE A 138 8.45 11.71 -20.25
CA PHE A 138 8.01 12.26 -18.95
C PHE A 138 7.06 13.47 -19.08
N CYS A 139 6.59 13.77 -20.29
CA CYS A 139 5.63 14.86 -20.51
C CYS A 139 4.20 14.38 -20.23
N VAL A 140 3.60 14.91 -19.15
CA VAL A 140 2.25 14.51 -18.70
C VAL A 140 1.20 14.84 -19.75
N GLN A 141 1.30 16.01 -20.41
CA GLN A 141 0.31 16.43 -21.41
C GLN A 141 0.27 15.47 -22.61
N LYS A 142 1.43 14.98 -23.06
CA LYS A 142 1.53 14.05 -24.19
C LYS A 142 1.09 12.65 -23.78
N ASN A 143 1.52 12.15 -22.62
CA ASN A 143 1.08 10.88 -22.07
C ASN A 143 -0.44 10.86 -21.80
N TRP A 144 -1.00 11.97 -21.31
CA TRP A 144 -2.44 12.13 -21.08
C TRP A 144 -3.24 12.21 -22.39
N LYS A 145 -2.74 12.90 -23.40
CA LYS A 145 -3.35 12.88 -24.75
C LYS A 145 -3.33 11.47 -25.33
N ALA A 146 -2.22 10.75 -25.21
CA ALA A 146 -2.11 9.35 -25.65
C ALA A 146 -3.04 8.42 -24.84
N LEU A 147 -3.22 8.65 -23.54
CA LEU A 147 -4.14 7.86 -22.71
C LEU A 147 -5.61 8.10 -23.09
N LYS A 148 -5.99 9.36 -23.34
CA LYS A 148 -7.36 9.72 -23.74
C LYS A 148 -7.72 9.34 -25.18
N HIS A 149 -6.74 9.34 -26.09
CA HIS A 149 -6.95 9.06 -27.51
C HIS A 149 -6.37 7.71 -27.95
N GLY A 150 -5.88 6.89 -27.00
CA GLY A 150 -5.21 5.60 -27.22
C GLY A 150 -6.11 4.47 -27.71
N GLY A 151 -7.37 4.77 -27.99
CA GLY A 151 -8.27 3.95 -28.79
C GLY A 151 -9.36 4.85 -29.32
N SER A 152 -9.65 4.78 -30.62
CA SER A 152 -10.83 5.41 -31.21
C SER A 152 -12.06 4.78 -30.56
N ALA A 153 -12.54 5.40 -29.49
CA ALA A 153 -13.71 4.99 -28.76
C ALA A 153 -14.66 6.19 -28.74
N GLU A 154 -15.46 6.29 -29.81
CA GLU A 154 -16.67 7.11 -29.81
C GLU A 154 -17.52 6.76 -28.59
N GLY A 155 -17.90 7.77 -27.79
CA GLY A 155 -18.75 7.63 -26.60
C GLY A 155 -18.09 8.17 -25.33
N GLY A 156 -18.61 9.30 -24.83
CA GLY A 156 -18.08 10.10 -23.71
C GLY A 156 -18.21 9.49 -22.30
N LEU A 157 -18.56 10.36 -21.34
CA LEU A 157 -18.55 10.21 -19.86
C LEU A 157 -19.02 8.83 -19.31
N PHE A 158 -19.89 8.12 -20.03
CA PHE A 158 -20.38 6.78 -19.67
C PHE A 158 -19.27 5.71 -19.63
N LYS A 159 -18.20 5.84 -20.42
CA LYS A 159 -17.03 4.95 -20.35
C LYS A 159 -16.13 5.21 -19.14
N CYS A 160 -16.23 6.38 -18.52
CA CYS A 160 -15.52 6.68 -17.25
C CYS A 160 -16.09 5.83 -16.10
N PHE A 161 -17.40 5.56 -16.13
CA PHE A 161 -18.04 4.63 -15.19
C PHE A 161 -17.68 3.17 -15.48
N GLN A 162 -17.50 2.80 -16.76
CA GLN A 162 -17.00 1.47 -17.15
C GLN A 162 -15.52 1.26 -16.76
N ALA A 163 -14.74 2.33 -16.66
CA ALA A 163 -13.39 2.29 -16.09
C ALA A 163 -13.38 2.01 -14.58
N LEU A 164 -14.45 2.35 -13.85
CA LEU A 164 -14.60 1.95 -12.44
C LEU A 164 -14.88 0.43 -12.31
N SER A 165 -15.58 -0.16 -13.29
CA SER A 165 -15.74 -1.62 -13.39
C SER A 165 -14.41 -2.35 -13.67
N LEU A 166 -13.39 -1.68 -14.22
CA LEU A 166 -12.03 -2.24 -14.35
C LEU A 166 -11.39 -2.49 -12.98
N LEU A 167 -11.74 -1.73 -11.95
CA LEU A 167 -11.19 -1.93 -10.60
C LEU A 167 -11.69 -3.26 -9.99
N PHE A 168 -12.94 -3.63 -10.23
CA PHE A 168 -13.50 -4.90 -9.76
C PHE A 168 -12.95 -6.12 -10.51
N ASN A 169 -12.57 -5.98 -11.79
CA ASN A 169 -12.03 -7.06 -12.62
C ASN A 169 -10.51 -6.95 -12.88
N ALA A 170 -9.81 -6.12 -12.11
CA ALA A 170 -8.39 -5.81 -12.33
C ALA A 170 -7.52 -7.08 -12.39
N ARG A 171 -7.84 -8.09 -11.58
CA ARG A 171 -7.13 -9.38 -11.56
C ARG A 171 -7.19 -10.12 -12.90
N VAL A 172 -8.36 -10.21 -13.52
CA VAL A 172 -8.55 -10.89 -14.81
C VAL A 172 -7.77 -10.18 -15.91
N ILE A 173 -7.76 -8.84 -15.85
CA ILE A 173 -7.10 -8.00 -16.85
C ILE A 173 -5.58 -8.16 -16.77
N VAL A 174 -5.02 -8.17 -15.55
CA VAL A 174 -3.59 -8.43 -15.33
C VAL A 174 -3.18 -9.80 -15.89
N GLN A 175 -4.01 -10.83 -15.68
CA GLN A 175 -3.76 -12.16 -16.24
C GLN A 175 -3.75 -12.16 -17.78
N ILE A 176 -4.70 -11.47 -18.42
CA ILE A 176 -4.73 -11.33 -19.90
C ILE A 176 -3.46 -10.62 -20.40
N PHE A 177 -3.02 -9.56 -19.73
CA PHE A 177 -1.77 -8.88 -20.09
C PHE A 177 -0.54 -9.78 -19.96
N PHE A 178 -0.47 -10.63 -18.93
CA PHE A 178 0.61 -11.61 -18.80
C PHE A 178 0.60 -12.64 -19.93
N VAL A 179 -0.57 -13.14 -20.32
CA VAL A 179 -0.71 -14.09 -21.45
C VAL A 179 -0.29 -13.44 -22.76
N MET A 180 -0.80 -12.24 -23.05
CA MET A 180 -0.44 -11.49 -24.26
C MET A 180 1.05 -11.13 -24.30
N GLY A 181 1.61 -10.73 -23.16
CA GLY A 181 3.05 -10.47 -23.02
C GLY A 181 3.90 -11.71 -23.27
N GLY A 182 3.48 -12.87 -22.77
CA GLY A 182 4.11 -14.16 -23.03
C GLY A 182 4.07 -14.54 -24.51
N PHE A 183 2.91 -14.41 -25.16
CA PHE A 183 2.74 -14.70 -26.57
C PHE A 183 3.63 -13.83 -27.47
N LEU A 184 3.65 -12.51 -27.22
CA LEU A 184 4.50 -11.58 -27.97
C LEU A 184 5.99 -11.87 -27.78
N MET A 185 6.39 -12.28 -26.57
CA MET A 185 7.77 -12.64 -26.29
C MET A 185 8.18 -13.93 -27.02
N ALA A 186 7.32 -14.95 -27.03
CA ALA A 186 7.53 -16.17 -27.80
C ALA A 186 7.62 -15.88 -29.30
N TYR A 187 6.70 -15.07 -29.84
CA TYR A 187 6.73 -14.65 -31.25
C TYR A 187 8.03 -13.91 -31.61
N LYS A 188 8.46 -12.95 -30.79
CA LYS A 188 9.72 -12.22 -31.01
C LYS A 188 10.93 -13.13 -30.92
N MET A 189 10.91 -14.13 -30.05
CA MET A 189 11.97 -15.13 -29.95
C MET A 189 12.03 -16.03 -31.19
N LEU A 190 10.86 -16.39 -31.77
CA LEU A 190 10.77 -17.17 -33.00
C LEU A 190 11.36 -16.40 -34.19
N VAL A 191 10.98 -15.13 -34.37
CA VAL A 191 11.51 -14.26 -35.43
C VAL A 191 13.02 -14.00 -35.26
N TYR A 192 13.48 -13.87 -34.02
CA TYR A 192 14.92 -13.72 -33.74
C TYR A 192 15.71 -14.98 -34.11
N ALA A 193 15.14 -16.16 -33.88
CA ALA A 193 15.76 -17.45 -34.19
C ALA A 193 15.93 -17.71 -35.69
N GLU A 194 15.13 -17.08 -36.56
CA GLU A 194 15.29 -17.20 -38.02
C GLU A 194 16.56 -16.51 -38.53
N SER A 195 17.05 -15.48 -37.83
CA SER A 195 18.21 -14.69 -38.24
C SER A 195 19.48 -14.97 -37.44
N HIS A 196 19.35 -15.53 -36.23
CA HIS A 196 20.47 -15.78 -35.32
C HIS A 196 20.43 -17.21 -34.78
N GLN A 197 21.59 -17.86 -34.71
CA GLN A 197 21.74 -19.18 -34.09
C GLN A 197 21.25 -19.15 -32.63
N PHE A 198 20.44 -20.13 -32.25
CA PHE A 198 19.84 -20.21 -30.91
C PHE A 198 20.93 -20.49 -29.86
N SER A 199 21.46 -19.43 -29.25
CA SER A 199 22.41 -19.56 -28.13
C SER A 199 21.63 -19.65 -26.81
N LEU A 200 21.96 -20.59 -25.93
CA LEU A 200 21.40 -20.67 -24.55
C LEU A 200 21.56 -19.37 -23.75
N LYS A 201 22.41 -18.43 -24.19
CA LYS A 201 22.57 -17.08 -23.63
C LYS A 201 21.40 -16.13 -23.93
N THR A 202 20.55 -16.43 -24.92
CA THR A 202 19.41 -15.56 -25.29
C THR A 202 18.28 -15.65 -24.27
N VAL A 203 18.08 -16.82 -23.66
CA VAL A 203 17.04 -17.07 -22.65
C VAL A 203 17.23 -16.20 -21.38
N PRO A 204 18.41 -16.21 -20.71
CA PRO A 204 18.61 -15.36 -19.54
C PRO A 204 18.56 -13.87 -19.90
N MET A 205 19.06 -13.46 -21.07
CA MET A 205 18.95 -12.07 -21.54
C MET A 205 17.48 -11.65 -21.69
N ALA A 206 16.65 -12.53 -22.25
CA ALA A 206 15.22 -12.30 -22.41
C ALA A 206 14.49 -12.20 -21.06
N LEU A 207 14.87 -13.05 -20.09
CA LEU A 207 14.32 -13.04 -18.73
C LEU A 207 14.69 -11.76 -17.98
N VAL A 208 15.95 -11.31 -18.07
CA VAL A 208 16.41 -10.05 -17.47
C VAL A 208 15.67 -8.85 -18.07
N ASN A 209 15.48 -8.82 -19.39
CA ASN A 209 14.74 -7.73 -20.03
C ASN A 209 13.26 -7.70 -19.59
N ARG A 210 12.65 -8.87 -19.38
CA ARG A 210 11.30 -8.97 -18.81
C ARG A 210 11.25 -8.48 -17.36
N TRP A 211 12.24 -8.87 -16.55
CA TRP A 211 12.37 -8.44 -15.16
C TRP A 211 12.53 -6.91 -15.08
N LEU A 212 13.46 -6.31 -15.84
CA LEU A 212 13.68 -4.85 -15.88
C LEU A 212 12.44 -4.05 -16.31
N ARG A 213 11.54 -4.64 -17.11
CA ARG A 213 10.30 -4.00 -17.54
C ARG A 213 9.22 -4.00 -16.47
N LEU A 214 9.06 -5.11 -15.73
CA LEU A 214 7.97 -5.29 -14.77
C LEU A 214 8.32 -4.74 -13.38
N MET A 215 9.57 -4.94 -12.97
CA MET A 215 10.01 -4.63 -11.61
C MET A 215 9.86 -3.17 -11.18
N PRO A 216 10.10 -2.16 -12.02
CA PRO A 216 9.98 -0.77 -11.58
C PRO A 216 8.57 -0.45 -11.06
N ALA A 217 7.53 -0.93 -11.74
CA ALA A 217 6.15 -0.71 -11.31
C ALA A 217 5.82 -1.48 -10.02
N VAL A 218 6.25 -2.75 -9.93
CA VAL A 218 6.03 -3.59 -8.75
C VAL A 218 6.71 -2.99 -7.51
N LEU A 219 7.95 -2.53 -7.64
CA LEU A 219 8.70 -1.91 -6.54
C LEU A 219 8.05 -0.62 -6.04
N VAL A 220 7.51 0.21 -6.94
CA VAL A 220 6.81 1.45 -6.55
C VAL A 220 5.55 1.12 -5.77
N ILE A 221 4.72 0.19 -6.26
CA ILE A 221 3.47 -0.21 -5.59
C ILE A 221 3.78 -0.85 -4.23
N MET A 222 4.73 -1.79 -4.19
CA MET A 222 5.17 -2.45 -2.96
C MET A 222 5.72 -1.43 -1.95
N GLY A 223 6.55 -0.49 -2.42
CA GLY A 223 7.10 0.57 -1.60
C GLY A 223 6.02 1.44 -0.98
N LEU A 224 5.05 1.89 -1.78
CA LEU A 224 3.89 2.66 -1.31
C LEU A 224 3.07 1.88 -0.29
N ALA A 225 2.79 0.60 -0.55
CA ALA A 225 2.04 -0.27 0.34
C ALA A 225 2.73 -0.46 1.71
N MET A 226 4.06 -0.54 1.73
CA MET A 226 4.83 -0.69 2.98
C MET A 226 5.02 0.59 3.79
N THR A 227 4.78 1.77 3.19
CA THR A 227 5.12 3.07 3.78
C THR A 227 3.91 3.96 3.92
N TRP A 228 3.44 4.55 2.81
CA TRP A 228 2.44 5.60 2.84
C TRP A 228 1.03 5.08 3.09
N VAL A 229 0.68 3.92 2.51
CA VAL A 229 -0.69 3.37 2.61
C VAL A 229 -1.11 3.20 4.08
N PRO A 230 -0.34 2.60 4.99
CA PRO A 230 -0.70 2.52 6.41
C PRO A 230 -1.12 3.84 7.06
N HIS A 231 -0.56 4.98 6.62
CA HIS A 231 -0.85 6.31 7.17
C HIS A 231 -2.08 7.00 6.56
N LEU A 232 -2.62 6.51 5.43
CA LEU A 232 -3.75 7.13 4.73
C LEU A 232 -5.12 6.86 5.39
N GLY A 233 -5.18 5.87 6.28
CA GLY A 233 -6.42 5.44 6.91
C GLY A 233 -6.23 5.10 8.38
N SER A 234 -7.35 4.95 9.07
CA SER A 234 -7.40 4.43 10.43
C SER A 234 -8.69 3.64 10.61
N GLY A 235 -8.65 2.59 11.43
CA GLY A 235 -9.81 1.75 11.71
C GLY A 235 -9.44 0.28 11.86
N PRO A 236 -10.40 -0.54 12.34
CA PRO A 236 -10.11 -1.91 12.74
C PRO A 236 -9.84 -2.79 11.51
N MET A 237 -10.59 -2.56 10.42
CA MET A 237 -10.36 -3.23 9.14
C MET A 237 -9.06 -2.74 8.46
N TRP A 238 -8.70 -1.47 8.65
CA TRP A 238 -7.46 -0.93 8.09
C TRP A 238 -6.24 -1.57 8.74
N ASP A 239 -6.27 -1.72 10.07
CA ASP A 239 -5.19 -2.32 10.83
C ASP A 239 -5.04 -3.82 10.53
N ALA A 240 -6.17 -4.55 10.50
CA ALA A 240 -6.17 -5.98 10.21
C ALA A 240 -5.69 -6.31 8.79
N VAL A 241 -5.92 -5.43 7.81
CA VAL A 241 -5.55 -5.66 6.41
C VAL A 241 -4.23 -4.98 6.06
N VAL A 242 -4.18 -3.64 6.16
CA VAL A 242 -3.08 -2.82 5.63
C VAL A 242 -1.85 -2.85 6.53
N LYS A 243 -2.00 -2.71 7.86
CA LYS A 243 -0.84 -2.76 8.77
C LYS A 243 -0.22 -4.16 8.79
N ARG A 244 -1.05 -5.21 8.81
CA ARG A 244 -0.61 -6.61 8.67
C ARG A 244 0.16 -6.84 7.38
N GLU A 245 -0.39 -6.38 6.25
CA GLU A 245 0.27 -6.50 4.94
C GLU A 245 1.61 -5.77 4.91
N ARG A 246 1.70 -4.57 5.50
CA ARG A 246 2.95 -3.82 5.64
C ARG A 246 4.03 -4.59 6.40
N ASP A 247 3.67 -5.23 7.52
CA ASP A 247 4.63 -5.98 8.34
C ASP A 247 5.14 -7.26 7.63
N LEU A 248 4.24 -7.98 6.95
CA LEU A 248 4.60 -9.12 6.10
C LEU A 248 5.49 -8.68 4.93
N CYS A 249 5.16 -7.58 4.27
CA CYS A 249 5.98 -7.07 3.18
C CYS A 249 7.35 -6.60 3.64
N ARG A 250 7.48 -5.94 4.78
CA ARG A 250 8.79 -5.52 5.30
C ARG A 250 9.72 -6.69 5.60
N THR A 251 9.18 -7.83 5.99
CA THR A 251 9.96 -9.05 6.26
C THR A 251 10.22 -9.87 5.00
N ASN A 252 9.24 -9.97 4.11
CA ASN A 252 9.22 -10.91 2.97
C ASN A 252 9.18 -10.25 1.59
N TRP A 253 9.50 -8.95 1.47
CA TRP A 253 9.47 -8.20 0.19
C TRP A 253 10.22 -8.90 -0.96
N TRP A 254 11.31 -9.59 -0.64
CA TRP A 254 12.15 -10.29 -1.61
C TRP A 254 11.41 -11.39 -2.37
N GLN A 255 10.37 -11.99 -1.77
CA GLN A 255 9.55 -13.04 -2.41
C GLN A 255 8.81 -12.52 -3.65
N LEU A 256 8.36 -11.27 -3.61
CA LEU A 256 7.73 -10.61 -4.75
C LEU A 256 8.77 -10.18 -5.80
N VAL A 257 9.97 -9.78 -5.38
CA VAL A 257 11.06 -9.33 -6.27
C VAL A 257 11.61 -10.42 -7.17
N ILE A 258 11.62 -11.66 -6.68
CA ILE A 258 12.02 -12.83 -7.49
C ILE A 258 10.92 -13.28 -8.46
N LEU A 259 9.74 -12.65 -8.44
CA LEU A 259 8.58 -13.00 -9.27
C LEU A 259 8.13 -14.46 -9.12
N MET A 260 8.33 -15.06 -7.93
CA MET A 260 7.93 -16.44 -7.61
C MET A 260 7.10 -16.52 -6.31
N PRO A 261 5.97 -15.79 -6.22
CA PRO A 261 5.14 -15.81 -5.01
C PRO A 261 4.54 -17.20 -4.74
N ASN A 262 4.28 -17.99 -5.79
CA ASN A 262 3.67 -19.32 -5.68
C ASN A 262 4.54 -20.38 -4.98
N LEU A 263 5.81 -20.08 -4.69
CA LEU A 263 6.70 -21.00 -3.98
C LEU A 263 6.45 -21.00 -2.47
N PHE A 264 5.78 -19.97 -1.95
CA PHE A 264 5.62 -19.75 -0.52
C PHE A 264 4.16 -19.89 -0.07
N PRO A 265 3.92 -20.29 1.19
CA PRO A 265 2.57 -20.35 1.74
C PRO A 265 1.94 -18.95 1.84
N PHE A 266 0.63 -18.88 1.59
CA PHE A 266 -0.15 -17.63 1.50
C PHE A 266 -0.02 -16.74 2.75
N GLU A 267 0.09 -17.32 3.94
CA GLU A 267 0.16 -16.58 5.22
C GLU A 267 1.41 -15.70 5.37
N HIS A 268 2.44 -15.95 4.55
CA HIS A 268 3.71 -15.23 4.61
C HIS A 268 3.98 -14.39 3.36
N LEU A 269 3.05 -14.35 2.40
CA LEU A 269 3.23 -13.58 1.18
C LEU A 269 3.14 -12.07 1.45
N CYS A 270 4.07 -11.33 0.83
CA CYS A 270 3.91 -9.90 0.62
C CYS A 270 2.96 -9.65 -0.55
N MET A 271 1.92 -8.83 -0.35
CA MET A 271 0.90 -8.48 -1.35
C MET A 271 0.35 -9.71 -2.11
N PRO A 272 -0.42 -10.60 -1.45
CA PRO A 272 -0.97 -11.79 -2.09
C PRO A 272 -1.98 -11.49 -3.23
N GLN A 273 -2.34 -10.22 -3.40
CA GLN A 273 -3.26 -9.73 -4.42
C GLN A 273 -2.54 -9.28 -5.71
N ALA A 274 -1.20 -9.19 -5.68
CA ALA A 274 -0.34 -8.68 -6.76
C ALA A 274 0.01 -9.74 -7.81
#